data_AF-A0A1H9SDF6-F1
#
_entry.id   AF-A0A1H9SDF6-F1
#
_cell.length_a   1.000
_cell.length_b   1.000
_cell.length_c   1.000
_cell.angle_alpha   90.00
_cell.angle_beta   90.00
_cell.angle_gamma   90.00
#
_symmetry.space_group_name_H-M   'P 1'
#
loop_
_entity.id
_entity.type
_entity.pdbx_description
1 polymer ?
#
loop_
_entity_poly.entity_id
_entity_poly.type
_entity_poly.pdbx_seq_one_letter_code
_entity_poly.pdbx_strand_id
1 'polypeptide(L)'
;MGTIDEIEIYLKSQISYYHSQKYDAEGYTDSTNYNSKHNHNAFLQRVSACIAENQRTLVVKHHMNNYGGHFPIWVLIEYFSIGMLSYFYRDLPNIDKATIAQNTYGVNYQVLDSWFRCLTDLRNKCAHYSRLYYWIFTALPRMPQGEKYIPTRRLFAQLYMLKLMYPDHKKWNEEFVKPLAKLMRKYKSDIVMAHIDFPYKWKSMLMYK
;
A
#
# COMPACT_ATOMS: atom_id res chain seq x y z
N MET A 1 6.13 14.38 1.86
CA MET A 1 6.01 12.94 2.20
C MET A 1 6.15 12.15 0.90
N GLY A 2 6.65 10.92 0.90
CA GLY A 2 6.76 10.14 -0.33
C GLY A 2 5.38 9.73 -0.86
N THR A 3 5.21 9.59 -2.17
CA THR A 3 3.94 9.18 -2.79
C THR A 3 3.42 7.83 -2.25
N ILE A 4 4.33 6.89 -1.98
CA ILE A 4 4.00 5.58 -1.40
C ILE A 4 3.54 5.73 0.06
N ASP A 5 4.18 6.63 0.83
CA ASP A 5 3.87 6.83 2.24
C ASP A 5 2.43 7.34 2.42
N GLU A 6 1.96 8.22 1.54
CA GLU A 6 0.59 8.73 1.59
C GLU A 6 -0.46 7.66 1.28
N ILE A 7 -0.16 6.79 0.32
CA ILE A 7 -0.98 5.60 0.03
C ILE A 7 -0.97 4.65 1.23
N GLU A 8 0.19 4.44 1.86
CA GLU A 8 0.32 3.60 3.04
C GLU A 8 -0.52 4.12 4.22
N ILE A 9 -0.42 5.42 4.54
CA ILE A 9 -1.22 6.06 5.60
C ILE A 9 -2.71 5.95 5.30
N TYR A 10 -3.11 6.19 4.05
CA TYR A 10 -4.50 6.06 3.65
C TYR A 10 -5.00 4.63 3.84
N LEU A 11 -4.27 3.62 3.37
CA LEU A 11 -4.62 2.21 3.54
C LEU A 11 -4.67 1.79 5.01
N LYS A 12 -3.69 2.20 5.83
CA LYS A 12 -3.69 1.96 7.28
C LYS A 12 -4.97 2.48 7.90
N SER A 13 -5.32 3.73 7.61
CA SER A 13 -6.54 4.38 8.11
C SER A 13 -7.81 3.62 7.72
N GLN A 14 -7.94 3.24 6.44
CA GLN A 14 -9.14 2.55 5.94
C GLN A 14 -9.28 1.14 6.54
N ILE A 15 -8.17 0.39 6.61
CA ILE A 15 -8.17 -0.97 7.12
C ILE A 15 -8.40 -1.00 8.64
N SER A 16 -7.73 -0.14 9.40
CA SER A 16 -7.94 -0.08 10.86
C SER A 16 -9.36 0.36 11.21
N TYR A 17 -9.90 1.34 10.49
CA TYR A 17 -11.27 1.80 10.69
C TYR A 17 -12.26 0.66 10.46
N TYR A 18 -12.20 0.00 9.29
CA TYR A 18 -13.06 -1.14 8.98
C TYR A 18 -12.94 -2.25 10.04
N HIS A 19 -11.71 -2.62 10.36
CA HIS A 19 -11.44 -3.71 11.30
C HIS A 19 -11.99 -3.40 12.69
N SER A 20 -11.74 -2.19 13.22
CA SER A 20 -12.22 -1.80 14.55
C SER A 20 -13.73 -1.69 14.66
N GLN A 21 -14.41 -1.31 13.59
CA GLN A 21 -15.86 -1.19 13.57
C GLN A 21 -16.54 -2.56 13.53
N LYS A 22 -15.88 -3.55 12.93
CA LYS A 22 -16.43 -4.89 12.77
C LYS A 22 -16.07 -5.85 13.91
N TYR A 23 -14.84 -5.75 14.42
CA TYR A 23 -14.25 -6.72 15.34
C TYR A 23 -13.81 -6.10 16.66
N ASP A 24 -14.24 -4.87 16.95
CA ASP A 24 -13.80 -4.05 18.07
C ASP A 24 -12.31 -3.65 17.98
N ALA A 25 -11.90 -2.82 18.96
CA ALA A 25 -10.58 -2.21 19.02
C ALA A 25 -9.43 -3.22 18.98
N GLU A 26 -9.59 -4.37 19.62
CA GLU A 26 -8.56 -5.41 19.74
C GLU A 26 -8.91 -6.70 18.98
N GLY A 27 -9.88 -6.68 18.08
CA GLY A 27 -10.30 -7.89 17.35
C GLY A 27 -9.20 -8.64 16.59
N TYR A 28 -8.05 -8.00 16.37
CA TYR A 28 -6.88 -8.62 15.74
C TYR A 28 -6.25 -9.72 16.62
N THR A 29 -6.59 -9.76 17.91
CA THR A 29 -6.15 -10.82 18.83
C THR A 29 -7.01 -12.07 18.76
N ASP A 30 -8.14 -12.04 18.04
CA ASP A 30 -9.02 -13.19 17.89
C ASP A 30 -8.78 -13.89 16.55
N SER A 31 -8.25 -15.12 16.62
CA SER A 31 -7.97 -15.96 15.45
C SER A 31 -9.19 -16.27 14.57
N THR A 32 -10.40 -16.18 15.12
CA THR A 32 -11.66 -16.48 14.39
C THR A 32 -12.04 -15.39 13.39
N ASN A 33 -11.46 -14.18 13.53
CA ASN A 33 -11.71 -13.04 12.64
C ASN A 33 -10.94 -13.12 11.31
N TYR A 34 -10.16 -14.18 11.10
CA TYR A 34 -9.29 -14.35 9.94
C TYR A 34 -9.72 -15.53 9.06
N ASN A 35 -9.14 -15.60 7.86
CA ASN A 35 -9.34 -16.72 6.95
C ASN A 35 -8.55 -17.97 7.37
N SER A 36 -8.88 -19.10 6.76
CA SER A 36 -8.31 -20.42 7.10
C SER A 36 -6.81 -20.58 6.85
N LYS A 37 -6.17 -19.64 6.16
CA LYS A 37 -4.72 -19.64 5.89
C LYS A 37 -3.93 -18.80 6.90
N HIS A 38 -4.62 -18.08 7.78
CA HIS A 38 -3.99 -17.23 8.78
C HIS A 38 -3.16 -18.05 9.76
N ASN A 39 -1.91 -17.62 9.97
CA ASN A 39 -1.09 -18.14 11.05
C ASN A 39 -1.12 -17.15 12.22
N HIS A 40 -2.01 -17.42 13.17
CA HIS A 40 -2.30 -16.51 14.28
C HIS A 40 -1.09 -16.28 15.19
N ASN A 41 -0.40 -17.36 15.58
CA ASN A 41 0.79 -17.25 16.43
C ASN A 41 1.89 -16.43 15.74
N ALA A 42 2.13 -16.66 14.45
CA ALA A 42 3.12 -15.89 13.70
C ALA A 42 2.70 -14.43 13.49
N PHE A 43 1.40 -14.14 13.43
CA PHE A 43 0.91 -12.77 13.38
C PHE A 43 1.14 -12.05 14.71
N LEU A 44 0.72 -12.64 15.83
CA LEU A 44 0.91 -12.06 17.15
C LEU A 44 2.39 -11.87 17.49
N GLN A 45 3.27 -12.79 17.09
CA GLN A 45 4.72 -12.61 17.25
C GLN A 45 5.24 -11.36 16.52
N ARG A 46 4.75 -11.08 15.30
CA ARG A 46 5.11 -9.86 14.56
C ARG A 46 4.55 -8.61 15.24
N VAL A 47 3.33 -8.67 15.77
CA VAL A 47 2.73 -7.59 16.55
C VAL A 47 3.57 -7.28 17.80
N SER A 48 3.94 -8.31 18.58
CA SER A 48 4.80 -8.15 19.75
C SER A 48 6.18 -7.60 19.39
N ALA A 49 6.77 -8.04 18.28
CA ALA A 49 8.03 -7.49 17.77
C ALA A 49 7.90 -6.01 17.41
N CYS A 50 6.84 -5.61 16.68
CA CYS A 50 6.58 -4.20 16.36
C CYS A 50 6.45 -3.34 17.63
N ILE A 51 5.74 -3.82 18.65
CA ILE A 51 5.60 -3.10 19.94
C ILE A 51 6.97 -2.99 20.63
N ALA A 52 7.74 -4.07 20.69
CA ALA A 52 9.06 -4.10 21.33
C ALA A 52 10.07 -3.17 20.64
N GLU A 53 10.10 -3.15 19.30
CA GLU A 53 10.94 -2.24 18.52
C GLU A 53 10.60 -0.76 18.77
N ASN A 54 9.32 -0.47 19.06
CA ASN A 54 8.81 0.88 19.28
C ASN A 54 8.61 1.23 20.77
N GLN A 55 9.12 0.42 21.71
CA GLN A 55 8.93 0.59 23.16
C GLN A 55 9.38 1.95 23.73
N ARG A 56 10.26 2.65 23.02
CA ARG A 56 10.77 3.97 23.45
C ARG A 56 9.85 5.12 23.07
N THR A 57 8.91 4.90 22.14
CA THR A 57 7.96 5.93 21.69
C THR A 57 6.98 6.30 22.82
N LEU A 58 6.52 7.56 22.81
CA LEU A 58 5.56 8.04 23.82
C LEU A 58 4.23 7.28 23.75
N VAL A 59 3.77 6.94 22.53
CA VAL A 59 2.53 6.23 22.30
C VAL A 59 2.57 4.81 22.88
N VAL A 60 3.66 4.06 22.66
CA VAL A 60 3.81 2.71 23.23
C VAL A 60 3.93 2.77 24.76
N LYS A 61 4.74 3.68 25.30
CA LYS A 61 4.83 3.89 26.76
C LYS A 61 3.49 4.23 27.39
N HIS A 62 2.70 5.07 26.73
CA HIS A 62 1.38 5.45 27.21
C HIS A 62 0.44 4.24 27.33
N HIS A 63 0.41 3.35 26.34
CA HIS A 63 -0.44 2.16 26.37
C HIS A 63 0.07 1.09 27.34
N MET A 64 1.39 0.93 27.45
CA MET A 64 1.97 0.04 28.47
C MET A 64 1.62 0.50 29.89
N ASN A 65 1.76 1.80 30.18
CA ASN A 65 1.62 2.31 31.54
C ASN A 65 0.16 2.57 31.95
N ASN A 66 -0.71 2.97 31.02
CA ASN A 66 -2.08 3.40 31.35
C ASN A 66 -3.16 2.42 30.88
N TYR A 67 -2.86 1.52 29.93
CA TYR A 67 -3.80 0.56 29.36
C TYR A 67 -3.34 -0.89 29.53
N GLY A 68 -2.39 -1.18 30.42
CA GLY A 68 -1.97 -2.55 30.71
C GLY A 68 -1.35 -3.29 29.52
N GLY A 69 -0.84 -2.56 28.51
CA GLY A 69 -0.31 -3.16 27.29
C GLY A 69 -1.36 -3.55 26.25
N HIS A 70 -2.60 -3.10 26.42
CA HIS A 70 -3.65 -3.21 25.41
C HIS A 70 -3.47 -2.13 24.33
N PHE A 71 -3.51 -2.53 23.06
CA PHE A 71 -3.32 -1.64 21.91
C PHE A 71 -4.50 -1.77 20.95
N PRO A 72 -5.29 -0.71 20.73
CA PRO A 72 -6.30 -0.75 19.69
C PRO A 72 -5.65 -0.79 18.29
N ILE A 73 -6.32 -1.40 17.31
CA ILE A 73 -5.77 -1.64 15.98
C ILE A 73 -5.35 -0.35 15.25
N TRP A 74 -6.07 0.77 15.43
CA TRP A 74 -5.70 2.06 14.83
C TRP A 74 -4.44 2.68 15.43
N VAL A 75 -4.03 2.27 16.63
CA VAL A 75 -2.72 2.64 17.20
C VAL A 75 -1.64 1.67 16.71
N LEU A 76 -1.95 0.38 16.73
CA LEU A 76 -0.99 -0.66 16.37
C LEU A 76 -0.57 -0.61 14.90
N ILE A 77 -1.52 -0.34 14.00
CA ILE A 77 -1.30 -0.37 12.55
C ILE A 77 -0.29 0.69 12.08
N GLU A 78 -0.11 1.78 12.85
CA GLU A 78 0.87 2.82 12.54
C GLU A 78 2.30 2.28 12.50
N TYR A 79 2.59 1.27 13.33
CA TYR A 79 3.88 0.60 13.39
C TYR A 79 4.05 -0.51 12.34
N PHE A 80 3.01 -0.85 11.58
CA PHE A 80 3.13 -1.86 10.53
C PHE A 80 3.96 -1.30 9.39
N SER A 81 4.93 -2.08 8.92
CA SER A 81 5.50 -1.86 7.58
C SER A 81 4.45 -2.18 6.51
N ILE A 82 4.63 -1.69 5.28
CA ILE A 82 3.76 -2.08 4.16
C ILE A 82 3.65 -3.60 3.96
N GLY A 83 4.73 -4.34 4.24
CA GLY A 83 4.74 -5.80 4.16
C GLY A 83 3.84 -6.43 5.23
N MET A 84 3.88 -5.91 6.45
CA MET A 84 3.00 -6.36 7.54
C MET A 84 1.55 -5.96 7.29
N LEU A 85 1.29 -4.76 6.75
CA LEU A 85 -0.05 -4.35 6.33
C LEU A 85 -0.60 -5.26 5.22
N SER A 86 0.22 -5.60 4.22
CA SER A 86 -0.16 -6.55 3.17
C SER A 86 -0.46 -7.94 3.72
N TYR A 87 0.32 -8.40 4.71
CA TYR A 87 0.08 -9.68 5.39
C TYR A 87 -1.25 -9.63 6.16
N PHE A 88 -1.48 -8.59 6.97
CA PHE A 88 -2.71 -8.40 7.74
C PHE A 88 -3.95 -8.37 6.84
N TYR A 89 -3.94 -7.55 5.78
CA TYR A 89 -5.05 -7.49 4.82
C TYR A 89 -5.33 -8.83 4.15
N ARG A 90 -4.27 -9.57 3.74
CA ARG A 90 -4.41 -10.85 3.05
C ARG A 90 -5.07 -11.92 3.91
N ASP A 91 -4.82 -11.87 5.21
CA ASP A 91 -5.35 -12.83 6.19
C ASP A 91 -6.81 -12.56 6.56
N LEU A 92 -7.38 -11.42 6.17
CA LEU A 92 -8.80 -11.15 6.36
C LEU A 92 -9.68 -12.09 5.52
N PRO A 93 -10.93 -12.35 5.95
CA PRO A 93 -11.92 -13.05 5.14
C PRO A 93 -12.16 -12.35 3.80
N ASN A 94 -12.52 -13.11 2.75
CA ASN A 94 -12.74 -12.51 1.43
C ASN A 94 -13.89 -11.48 1.41
N ILE A 95 -14.91 -11.67 2.25
CA ILE A 95 -16.02 -10.72 2.36
C ILE A 95 -15.52 -9.35 2.88
N ASP A 96 -14.63 -9.36 3.85
CA ASP A 96 -13.99 -8.16 4.43
C ASP A 96 -13.12 -7.46 3.42
N LYS A 97 -12.26 -8.22 2.74
CA LYS A 97 -11.40 -7.70 1.69
C LYS A 97 -12.22 -7.07 0.56
N ALA A 98 -13.37 -7.67 0.21
CA ALA A 98 -14.29 -7.13 -0.78
C ALA A 98 -14.92 -5.82 -0.32
N THR A 99 -15.38 -5.74 0.93
CA THR A 99 -15.93 -4.49 1.49
C THR A 99 -14.88 -3.38 1.51
N ILE A 100 -13.66 -3.67 2.00
CA ILE A 100 -12.56 -2.69 2.01
C ILE A 100 -12.23 -2.23 0.59
N ALA A 101 -12.01 -3.16 -0.35
CA ALA A 101 -11.63 -2.81 -1.71
C ALA A 101 -12.70 -1.96 -2.43
N GLN A 102 -13.98 -2.30 -2.23
CA GLN A 102 -15.09 -1.57 -2.81
C GLN A 102 -15.23 -0.17 -2.19
N ASN A 103 -15.14 -0.05 -0.87
CA ASN A 103 -15.34 1.24 -0.19
C ASN A 103 -14.14 2.19 -0.38
N THR A 104 -12.93 1.65 -0.47
CA THR A 104 -11.72 2.46 -0.60
C THR A 104 -11.43 2.88 -2.03
N TYR A 105 -11.62 1.97 -3.01
CA TYR A 105 -11.21 2.22 -4.40
C TYR A 105 -12.29 1.89 -5.44
N GLY A 106 -13.44 1.35 -5.05
CA GLY A 106 -14.46 0.88 -5.98
C GLY A 106 -14.00 -0.31 -6.83
N VAL A 107 -13.10 -1.15 -6.30
CA VAL A 107 -12.53 -2.30 -7.02
C VAL A 107 -12.81 -3.61 -6.31
N ASN A 108 -12.71 -4.72 -7.04
CA ASN A 108 -12.78 -6.05 -6.45
C ASN A 108 -11.52 -6.36 -5.62
N TYR A 109 -11.64 -7.16 -4.57
CA TYR A 109 -10.55 -7.49 -3.66
C TYR A 109 -9.33 -8.12 -4.34
N GLN A 110 -9.48 -8.89 -5.42
CA GLN A 110 -8.31 -9.44 -6.11
C GLN A 110 -7.49 -8.36 -6.83
N VAL A 111 -8.11 -7.21 -7.17
CA VAL A 111 -7.40 -6.03 -7.67
C VAL A 111 -6.55 -5.46 -6.53
N LEU A 112 -7.16 -5.22 -5.37
CA LEU A 112 -6.44 -4.71 -4.20
C LEU A 112 -5.36 -5.69 -3.68
N ASP A 113 -5.60 -7.01 -3.71
CA ASP A 113 -4.59 -8.06 -3.44
C ASP A 113 -3.39 -7.97 -4.39
N SER A 114 -3.62 -7.61 -5.66
CA SER A 114 -2.53 -7.40 -6.62
C SER A 114 -1.77 -6.10 -6.33
N TRP A 115 -2.48 -5.05 -5.94
CA TRP A 115 -1.89 -3.74 -5.65
C TRP A 115 -1.04 -3.78 -4.40
N PHE A 116 -1.48 -4.43 -3.31
CA PHE A 116 -0.66 -4.64 -2.11
C PHE A 116 0.67 -5.34 -2.42
N ARG A 117 0.65 -6.37 -3.27
CA ARG A 117 1.87 -7.06 -3.70
C ARG A 117 2.80 -6.16 -4.51
N CYS A 118 2.25 -5.40 -5.44
CA CYS A 118 2.99 -4.45 -6.27
C CYS A 118 3.59 -3.30 -5.43
N LEU A 119 2.81 -2.76 -4.51
CA LEU A 119 3.22 -1.69 -3.59
C LEU A 119 4.34 -2.17 -2.66
N THR A 120 4.26 -3.40 -2.15
CA THR A 120 5.31 -4.00 -1.33
C THR A 120 6.62 -4.19 -2.13
N ASP A 121 6.54 -4.74 -3.36
CA ASP A 121 7.71 -4.91 -4.23
C ASP A 121 8.35 -3.55 -4.58
N LEU A 122 7.53 -2.58 -5.02
CA LEU A 122 7.99 -1.25 -5.37
C LEU A 122 8.63 -0.51 -4.18
N ARG A 123 7.98 -0.51 -3.02
CA ARG A 123 8.51 0.14 -1.80
C ARG A 123 9.83 -0.48 -1.39
N ASN A 124 9.94 -1.81 -1.39
CA ASN A 124 11.17 -2.49 -1.04
C ASN A 124 12.30 -2.13 -2.02
N LYS A 125 12.01 -2.03 -3.32
CA LYS A 125 13.01 -1.58 -4.31
C LYS A 125 13.46 -0.14 -4.08
N CYS A 126 12.53 0.76 -3.77
CA CYS A 126 12.88 2.15 -3.42
C CYS A 126 13.75 2.23 -2.16
N ALA A 127 13.44 1.42 -1.13
CA ALA A 127 14.18 1.41 0.13
C ALA A 127 15.59 0.80 0.01
N HIS A 128 15.79 -0.17 -0.87
CA HIS A 128 17.08 -0.81 -1.11
C HIS A 128 17.88 -0.14 -2.24
N TYR A 129 17.67 1.17 -2.48
CA TYR A 129 18.36 2.00 -3.48
C TYR A 129 18.46 1.37 -4.88
N SER A 130 17.49 0.53 -5.25
CA SER A 130 17.54 -0.22 -6.50
C SER A 130 17.20 0.68 -7.69
N ARG A 131 17.95 0.54 -8.79
CA ARG A 131 17.64 1.18 -10.08
C ARG A 131 16.28 0.68 -10.59
N LEU A 132 15.30 1.58 -10.69
CA LEU A 132 13.98 1.27 -11.29
C LEU A 132 14.00 1.24 -12.82
N TYR A 133 14.99 1.90 -13.43
CA TYR A 133 15.15 1.95 -14.87
C TYR A 133 15.50 0.57 -15.45
N TYR A 134 14.80 0.14 -16.49
CA TYR A 134 14.93 -1.19 -17.11
C TYR A 134 14.59 -2.37 -16.20
N TRP A 135 13.98 -2.11 -15.03
CA TRP A 135 13.58 -3.17 -14.11
C TRP A 135 12.37 -3.96 -14.61
N ILE A 136 12.28 -5.23 -14.21
CA ILE A 136 11.10 -6.09 -14.40
C ILE A 136 10.59 -6.48 -13.01
N PHE A 137 9.42 -5.98 -12.64
CA PHE A 137 8.77 -6.27 -11.37
C PHE A 137 8.21 -7.70 -11.35
N THR A 138 8.25 -8.33 -10.19
CA THR A 138 7.72 -9.70 -10.03
C THR A 138 6.19 -9.67 -10.01
N ALA A 139 5.63 -8.67 -9.33
CA ALA A 139 4.20 -8.45 -9.24
C ALA A 139 3.68 -7.56 -10.39
N LEU A 140 2.53 -7.97 -10.96
CA LEU A 140 1.82 -7.23 -12.00
C LEU A 140 0.53 -6.66 -11.41
N PRO A 141 0.28 -5.34 -11.46
CA PRO A 141 -0.95 -4.78 -10.96
C PRO A 141 -2.11 -5.17 -11.88
N ARG A 142 -3.18 -5.70 -11.30
CA ARG A 142 -4.44 -5.94 -12.02
C ARG A 142 -5.14 -4.60 -12.22
N MET A 143 -5.73 -4.41 -13.40
CA MET A 143 -6.51 -3.20 -13.68
C MET A 143 -7.96 -3.37 -13.23
N PRO A 144 -8.61 -2.27 -12.79
CA PRO A 144 -10.06 -2.26 -12.54
C PRO A 144 -10.86 -2.58 -13.80
N GLN A 145 -12.12 -3.00 -13.63
CA GLN A 145 -13.02 -3.22 -14.75
C GLN A 145 -13.25 -1.91 -15.52
N GLY A 146 -13.17 -1.97 -16.86
CA GLY A 146 -13.37 -0.82 -17.74
C GLY A 146 -12.11 0.02 -18.01
N GLU A 147 -11.00 -0.26 -17.31
CA GLU A 147 -9.72 0.36 -17.61
C GLU A 147 -9.15 -0.16 -18.94
N LYS A 148 -8.72 0.75 -19.82
CA LYS A 148 -8.25 0.39 -21.18
C LYS A 148 -6.75 0.10 -21.21
N TYR A 149 -6.00 0.61 -20.24
CA TYR A 149 -4.58 0.38 -20.16
C TYR A 149 -4.29 -1.10 -19.87
N ILE A 150 -3.37 -1.71 -20.65
CA ILE A 150 -2.91 -3.07 -20.44
C ILE A 150 -1.58 -3.00 -19.67
N PRO A 151 -1.52 -3.48 -18.42
CA PRO A 151 -0.33 -3.36 -17.60
C PRO A 151 0.75 -4.35 -18.02
N THR A 152 2.01 -3.96 -17.87
CA THR A 152 3.18 -4.82 -18.03
C THR A 152 3.94 -4.92 -16.71
N ARG A 153 4.99 -5.76 -16.64
CA ARG A 153 5.86 -5.85 -15.47
C ARG A 153 6.89 -4.72 -15.39
N ARG A 154 6.68 -3.60 -16.08
CA ARG A 154 7.61 -2.46 -16.13
C ARG A 154 7.13 -1.30 -15.25
N LEU A 155 8.00 -0.30 -15.08
CA LEU A 155 7.78 0.83 -14.19
C LEU A 155 6.47 1.56 -14.45
N PHE A 156 6.09 1.79 -15.71
CA PHE A 156 4.87 2.54 -16.01
C PHE A 156 3.61 1.92 -15.41
N ALA A 157 3.47 0.58 -15.41
CA ALA A 157 2.32 -0.08 -14.80
C ALA A 157 2.26 0.14 -13.28
N GLN A 158 3.41 0.16 -12.61
CA GLN A 158 3.49 0.48 -11.19
C GLN A 158 3.06 1.92 -10.92
N LEU A 159 3.51 2.88 -11.74
CA LEU A 159 3.10 4.28 -11.61
C LEU A 159 1.61 4.48 -11.91
N TYR A 160 1.06 3.74 -12.87
CA TYR A 160 -0.36 3.76 -13.18
C TYR A 160 -1.19 3.20 -12.01
N MET A 161 -0.73 2.13 -11.37
CA MET A 161 -1.34 1.63 -10.14
C MET A 161 -1.27 2.66 -9.00
N LEU A 162 -0.11 3.30 -8.79
CA LEU A 162 0.01 4.36 -7.77
C LEU A 162 -0.96 5.51 -8.02
N LYS A 163 -1.14 5.92 -9.29
CA LYS A 163 -2.15 6.91 -9.67
C LYS A 163 -3.53 6.51 -9.14
N LEU A 164 -3.96 5.28 -9.45
CA LEU A 164 -5.28 4.77 -9.06
C LEU A 164 -5.45 4.65 -7.54
N MET A 165 -4.35 4.48 -6.80
CA MET A 165 -4.37 4.34 -5.34
C MET A 165 -4.25 5.68 -4.60
N TYR A 166 -3.81 6.74 -5.27
CA TYR A 166 -3.48 7.98 -4.59
C TYR A 166 -4.75 8.75 -4.20
N PRO A 167 -4.91 9.12 -2.90
CA PRO A 167 -6.19 9.61 -2.38
C PRO A 167 -6.57 11.01 -2.88
N ASP A 168 -5.59 11.86 -3.24
CA ASP A 168 -5.83 13.23 -3.70
C ASP A 168 -5.36 13.42 -5.15
N HIS A 169 -6.31 13.51 -6.07
CA HIS A 169 -6.03 13.68 -7.51
C HIS A 169 -5.29 14.97 -7.84
N LYS A 170 -5.58 16.08 -7.15
CA LYS A 170 -4.93 17.37 -7.38
C LYS A 170 -3.48 17.28 -6.92
N LYS A 171 -3.27 16.77 -5.71
CA LYS A 171 -1.94 16.57 -5.15
C LYS A 171 -1.11 15.58 -5.96
N TRP A 172 -1.70 14.50 -6.47
CA TRP A 172 -1.04 13.59 -7.41
C TRP A 172 -0.52 14.33 -8.65
N ASN A 173 -1.36 15.16 -9.28
CA ASN A 173 -0.96 15.93 -10.46
C ASN A 173 0.18 16.92 -10.13
N GLU A 174 0.08 17.64 -9.02
CA GLU A 174 1.00 18.71 -8.62
C GLU A 174 2.32 18.19 -8.05
N GLU A 175 2.27 17.19 -7.17
CA GLU A 175 3.41 16.74 -6.37
C GLU A 175 4.07 15.47 -6.94
N PHE A 176 3.39 14.69 -7.78
CA PHE A 176 3.99 13.53 -8.44
C PHE A 176 4.21 13.76 -9.94
N VAL A 177 3.14 14.02 -10.70
CA VAL A 177 3.23 14.04 -12.17
C VAL A 177 4.04 15.21 -12.70
N LYS A 178 3.89 16.42 -12.15
CA LYS A 178 4.69 17.59 -12.55
C LYS A 178 6.18 17.41 -12.27
N PRO A 179 6.62 16.98 -11.05
CA PRO A 179 8.02 16.66 -10.80
C PRO A 179 8.57 15.55 -11.69
N LEU A 180 7.80 14.47 -11.91
CA LEU A 180 8.20 13.40 -12.84
C LEU A 180 8.40 13.95 -14.26
N ALA A 181 7.49 14.78 -14.77
CA ALA A 181 7.65 15.40 -16.09
C ALA A 181 8.88 16.32 -16.18
N LYS A 182 9.19 17.05 -15.11
CA LYS A 182 10.43 17.86 -15.03
C LYS A 182 11.66 16.96 -15.07
N LEU A 183 11.66 15.84 -14.33
CA LEU A 183 12.75 14.85 -14.31
C LEU A 183 12.96 14.22 -15.69
N MET A 184 11.89 13.75 -16.33
CA MET A 184 11.92 13.13 -17.65
C MET A 184 12.44 14.08 -18.73
N ARG A 185 12.11 15.39 -18.63
CA ARG A 185 12.65 16.41 -19.54
C ARG A 185 14.11 16.72 -19.28
N LYS A 186 14.52 16.77 -18.00
CA LYS A 186 15.92 17.04 -17.61
C LYS A 186 16.87 15.97 -18.15
N TYR A 187 16.47 14.70 -18.06
CA TYR A 187 17.27 13.55 -18.49
C TYR A 187 16.80 12.95 -19.81
N LYS A 188 16.24 13.76 -20.70
CA LYS A 188 15.67 13.29 -21.98
C LYS A 188 16.69 12.57 -22.86
N SER A 189 17.96 13.00 -22.84
CA SER A 189 19.06 12.35 -23.58
C SER A 189 19.43 10.98 -23.02
N ASP A 190 19.19 10.75 -21.73
CA ASP A 190 19.66 9.55 -21.01
C ASP A 190 18.55 8.50 -20.85
N ILE A 191 17.28 8.89 -21.09
CA ILE A 191 16.11 8.04 -20.87
C ILE A 191 15.54 7.55 -22.21
N VAL A 192 15.76 6.27 -22.49
CA VAL A 192 14.98 5.53 -23.49
C VAL A 192 13.61 5.14 -22.91
N MET A 193 12.52 5.68 -23.48
CA MET A 193 11.15 5.45 -22.97
C MET A 193 10.73 3.98 -22.98
N ALA A 194 11.17 3.21 -23.99
CA ALA A 194 10.87 1.78 -24.11
C ALA A 194 11.43 0.95 -22.93
N HIS A 195 12.52 1.40 -22.29
CA HIS A 195 13.11 0.70 -21.15
C HIS A 195 12.27 0.77 -19.87
N ILE A 196 11.42 1.78 -19.76
CA ILE A 196 10.52 1.98 -18.62
C ILE A 196 9.04 1.81 -19.00
N ASP A 197 8.79 1.47 -20.27
CA ASP A 197 7.49 1.18 -20.87
C ASP A 197 6.53 2.38 -20.84
N PHE A 198 7.09 3.58 -20.97
CA PHE A 198 6.31 4.82 -21.00
C PHE A 198 5.69 5.00 -22.39
N PRO A 199 4.35 4.98 -22.53
CA PRO A 199 3.70 5.23 -23.81
C PRO A 199 3.87 6.69 -24.24
N TYR A 200 3.68 7.00 -25.53
CA TYR A 200 3.79 8.37 -26.05
C TYR A 200 2.96 9.39 -25.24
N LYS A 201 1.77 8.98 -24.79
CA LYS A 201 0.84 9.79 -23.99
C LYS A 201 0.91 9.55 -22.48
N TRP A 202 2.05 9.04 -21.96
CA TRP A 202 2.21 8.66 -20.55
C TRP A 202 1.79 9.76 -19.57
N LYS A 203 2.13 11.03 -19.85
CA LYS A 203 1.81 12.16 -18.97
C LYS A 203 0.30 12.33 -18.83
N SER A 204 -0.43 12.35 -19.94
CA SER A 204 -1.90 12.44 -19.93
C SER A 204 -2.55 11.20 -19.31
N MET A 205 -1.92 10.03 -19.42
CA MET A 205 -2.44 8.81 -18.78
C MET A 205 -2.27 8.86 -17.26
N LEU A 206 -1.22 9.52 -16.75
CA LEU A 206 -1.01 9.68 -15.31
C LEU A 206 -1.78 10.86 -14.72
N MET A 207 -2.16 11.89 -15.49
CA MET A 207 -2.92 13.02 -14.94
C MET A 207 -4.40 12.68 -14.74
N TYR A 208 -4.98 13.20 -13.66
CA TYR A 208 -6.42 13.38 -13.53
C TYR A 208 -6.85 14.67 -14.22
N LYS A 209 -8.06 14.68 -14.79
CA LYS A 209 -8.67 15.87 -15.39
C LYS A 209 -9.22 16.79 -14.32
#